data_AF-A0A933DRP7-F1
#
_entry.id   AF-A0A933DRP7-F1
#
_cell.length_a   1.000
_cell.length_b   1.000
_cell.length_c   1.000
_cell.angle_alpha   90.00
_cell.angle_beta   90.00
_cell.angle_gamma   90.00
#
_symmetry.space_group_name_H-M   'P 1'
#
loop_
_entity.id
_entity.type
_entity.pdbx_description
1 polymer ?
#
loop_
_entity_poly.entity_id
_entity_poly.type
_entity_poly.pdbx_seq_one_letter_code
_entity_poly.pdbx_strand_id
1 'polypeptide(L)' 'MENNKTKWQRLEVFFEFLIFGIIIGVIEDLIAVEIVADVPVTWSVVGIIVLIAIPFALLGEVLVDRIDFVSIFQKVFKKK' A
#
# COMPACT_ATOMS: atom_id res chain seq x y z
N MET A 1 31.99 15.92 1.49
CA MET A 1 31.52 14.63 0.96
C MET A 1 30.06 14.77 0.62
N GLU A 2 29.76 14.58 -0.66
CA GLU A 2 28.56 15.05 -1.35
C GLU A 2 27.28 14.32 -0.88
N ASN A 3 26.24 15.11 -0.65
CA ASN A 3 24.98 14.73 0.00
C ASN A 3 24.04 13.98 -0.96
N ASN A 4 24.44 12.77 -1.40
CA ASN A 4 23.65 11.91 -2.30
C ASN A 4 22.71 10.93 -1.58
N LYS A 5 22.51 11.11 -0.27
CA LYS A 5 21.67 10.19 0.54
C LYS A 5 20.15 10.39 0.33
N THR A 6 19.73 11.50 -0.26
CA THR A 6 18.31 11.90 -0.30
C THR A 6 17.43 11.06 -1.23
N LYS A 7 17.96 10.55 -2.36
CA LYS A 7 17.16 9.77 -3.33
C LYS A 7 16.95 8.32 -2.90
N TRP A 8 17.98 7.68 -2.32
CA TRP A 8 17.93 6.29 -1.90
C TRP A 8 17.00 6.09 -0.71
N GLN A 9 17.01 7.02 0.25
CA GLN A 9 16.10 7.00 1.40
C GLN A 9 14.63 7.12 0.98
N ARG A 10 14.34 8.00 0.02
CA ARG A 10 12.97 8.16 -0.50
C ARG A 10 12.48 6.93 -1.26
N LEU A 11 13.39 6.25 -1.96
CA LEU A 11 13.08 5.01 -2.68
C LEU A 11 12.86 3.83 -1.71
N GLU A 12 13.62 3.74 -0.63
CA GLU A 12 13.45 2.73 0.42
C GLU A 12 12.08 2.86 1.08
N VAL A 13 11.69 4.08 1.46
CA VAL A 13 10.37 4.38 2.04
C VAL A 13 9.25 4.06 1.04
N PHE A 14 9.41 4.41 -0.23
CA PHE A 14 8.45 4.07 -1.30
C PHE A 14 8.26 2.55 -1.42
N PHE A 15 9.35 1.77 -1.41
CA PHE A 15 9.26 0.31 -1.49
C PHE A 15 8.64 -0.29 -0.22
N GLU A 16 8.93 0.26 0.95
CA GLU A 16 8.33 -0.18 2.22
C GLU A 16 6.81 0.02 2.19
N PHE A 17 6.32 1.19 1.78
CA PHE A 17 4.89 1.46 1.65
C PHE A 17 4.24 0.65 0.53
N LEU A 18 4.93 0.45 -0.59
CA LEU A 18 4.42 -0.38 -1.68
C LEU A 18 4.22 -1.83 -1.23
N ILE A 19 5.22 -2.43 -0.59
CA ILE A 19 5.14 -3.80 -0.08
C ILE A 19 4.05 -3.90 0.99
N PHE A 20 4.00 -2.93 1.91
CA PHE A 20 2.96 -2.86 2.93
C PHE A 20 1.55 -2.76 2.31
N GLY A 21 1.38 -1.88 1.33
CA GLY A 21 0.12 -1.71 0.61
C GLY A 21 -0.34 -2.97 -0.11
N ILE A 22 0.59 -3.71 -0.74
CA ILE A 22 0.28 -5.00 -1.36
C ILE A 22 -0.15 -6.01 -0.29
N ILE A 23 0.60 -6.15 0.81
CA ILE A 23 0.27 -7.11 1.88
C ILE A 23 -1.10 -6.81 2.47
N ILE A 24 -1.35 -5.56 2.85
CA ILE A 24 -2.62 -5.15 3.45
C ILE A 24 -3.76 -5.31 2.43
N GLY A 25 -3.59 -4.87 1.19
CA GLY A 25 -4.62 -4.99 0.15
C GLY A 25 -4.98 -6.44 -0.14
N VAL A 26 -3.99 -7.33 -0.21
CA VAL A 26 -4.24 -8.77 -0.41
C VAL A 26 -4.99 -9.37 0.79
N ILE A 27 -4.60 -9.03 2.02
CA ILE A 27 -5.29 -9.53 3.22
C ILE A 27 -6.73 -9.04 3.26
N GLU A 28 -6.97 -7.75 3.02
CA GLU A 28 -8.31 -7.16 2.97
C GLU A 28 -9.19 -7.85 1.93
N ASP A 29 -8.69 -8.01 0.70
CA ASP A 29 -9.42 -8.64 -0.38
C ASP A 29 -9.73 -10.12 -0.09
N LEU A 30 -8.79 -10.85 0.52
CA LEU A 30 -9.02 -12.24 0.92
C LEU A 30 -10.11 -12.34 2.00
N ILE A 31 -10.08 -11.46 3.00
CA ILE A 31 -11.12 -11.38 4.03
C ILE A 31 -12.47 -11.04 3.39
N ALA A 32 -12.50 -10.09 2.46
CA ALA A 32 -13.72 -9.70 1.77
C ALA A 32 -14.31 -10.87 0.97
N VAL A 33 -13.48 -11.61 0.23
CA VAL A 33 -13.94 -12.79 -0.50
C VAL A 33 -14.45 -13.88 0.44
N GLU A 34 -13.71 -14.19 1.51
CA GLU A 34 -14.08 -15.25 2.46
C GLU A 34 -15.39 -14.92 3.20
N ILE A 35 -15.56 -13.68 3.67
CA ILE A 35 -16.73 -13.29 4.47
C ILE A 35 -17.95 -12.96 3.62
N VAL A 36 -17.76 -12.25 2.49
CA VAL A 36 -18.89 -11.70 1.72
C VAL A 36 -19.35 -12.67 0.64
N ALA A 37 -18.41 -13.31 -0.05
CA ALA A 37 -18.73 -14.11 -1.22
C ALA A 37 -19.02 -15.58 -0.88
N ASP A 38 -18.73 -16.02 0.36
CA ASP A 38 -18.95 -17.38 0.87
C ASP A 38 -18.38 -18.47 -0.07
N VAL A 39 -17.34 -18.12 -0.82
CA VAL A 39 -16.65 -18.99 -1.77
C VAL A 39 -15.30 -19.41 -1.21
N PRO A 40 -14.89 -20.68 -1.43
CA PRO A 40 -13.60 -21.15 -0.96
C PRO A 40 -12.48 -20.36 -1.62
N VAL A 41 -11.54 -19.85 -0.81
CA VAL A 41 -10.32 -19.21 -1.27
C VAL A 41 -9.44 -20.25 -1.95
N THR A 42 -9.45 -20.24 -3.29
CA THR A 42 -8.58 -21.11 -4.10
C THR A 42 -7.31 -20.36 -4.50
N TRP A 43 -6.26 -21.10 -4.90
CA TRP A 43 -5.01 -20.51 -5.40
C TRP A 43 -5.22 -19.59 -6.61
N SER A 44 -6.24 -19.83 -7.43
CA SER A 44 -6.62 -18.95 -8.54
C SER A 44 -7.15 -17.61 -8.04
N VAL A 45 -7.96 -17.61 -6.97
CA VAL A 45 -8.49 -16.39 -6.34
C VAL A 45 -7.36 -15.57 -5.74
N VAL A 46 -6.47 -16.21 -4.96
CA VAL A 46 -5.29 -15.55 -4.38
C VAL A 46 -4.42 -14.92 -5.48
N GLY A 47 -4.16 -15.65 -6.57
CA GLY A 47 -3.38 -15.15 -7.70
C GLY A 47 -3.98 -13.92 -8.36
N ILE A 48 -5.31 -13.90 -8.55
CA ILE A 48 -6.02 -12.74 -9.12
C ILE A 48 -5.96 -11.55 -8.16
N ILE A 49 -6.22 -11.76 -6.87
CA ILE A 49 -6.16 -10.71 -5.86
C ILE A 49 -4.77 -10.07 -5.82
N VAL A 50 -3.71 -10.88 -5.75
CA VAL A 50 -2.33 -10.37 -5.76
C VAL A 50 -2.02 -9.59 -7.04
N LEU A 51 -2.44 -10.11 -8.20
CA LEU A 51 -2.23 -9.44 -9.49
C LEU A 51 -2.90 -8.06 -9.55
N ILE A 52 -4.08 -7.93 -8.94
CA ILE A 52 -4.84 -6.68 -8.86
C ILE A 52 -4.27 -5.75 -7.79
N ALA A 53 -3.87 -6.28 -6.64
CA ALA A 53 -3.32 -5.49 -5.53
C ALA A 53 -2.05 -4.72 -5.93
N ILE A 54 -1.22 -5.27 -6.82
CA ILE A 54 0.02 -4.61 -7.28
C ILE A 54 -0.23 -3.25 -7.96
N PRO A 55 -1.04 -3.14 -9.04
CA PRO A 55 -1.32 -1.84 -9.65
C PRO A 55 -2.04 -0.88 -8.70
N PHE A 56 -2.93 -1.36 -7.81
CA PHE A 56 -3.59 -0.50 -6.83
C PHE A 56 -2.62 0.04 -5.77
N ALA A 57 -1.70 -0.78 -5.27
CA ALA A 57 -0.68 -0.35 -4.31
C ALA A 57 0.29 0.66 -4.95
N LEU A 58 0.68 0.45 -6.22
CA LEU A 58 1.48 1.43 -6.98
C LEU A 58 0.75 2.76 -7.16
N LEU A 59 -0.54 2.73 -7.51
CA LEU A 59 -1.35 3.94 -7.65
C LEU A 59 -1.54 4.65 -6.31
N GLY A 60 -1.78 3.90 -5.23
CA GLY A 60 -1.89 4.43 -3.88
C GLY A 60 -0.61 5.15 -3.46
N GLU A 61 0.54 4.54 -3.67
CA GLU A 61 1.82 5.15 -3.33
C GLU A 61 2.12 6.39 -4.18
N VAL A 62 1.87 6.36 -5.50
CA VAL A 62 2.04 7.55 -6.35
C VAL A 62 1.08 8.68 -5.94
N LEU A 63 -0.13 8.35 -5.51
CA LEU A 63 -1.11 9.33 -5.02
C LEU A 63 -0.67 9.91 -3.68
N VAL A 64 -0.19 9.07 -2.76
CA VAL A 64 0.32 9.44 -1.42
C VAL A 64 1.64 10.20 -1.50
N ASP A 65 2.48 9.98 -2.50
CA ASP A 65 3.69 10.78 -2.70
C ASP A 65 3.37 12.17 -3.28
N ARG A 66 2.28 12.31 -4.05
CA ARG A 66 1.82 13.62 -4.57
C ARG A 66 1.05 14.44 -3.55
N ILE A 67 0.25 13.78 -2.73
CA ILE A 67 -0.53 14.41 -1.68
C ILE A 67 0.27 14.19 -0.40
N ASP A 68 0.87 15.24 0.18
CA ASP A 68 1.68 15.15 1.39
C ASP A 68 0.82 14.74 2.61
N PHE A 69 0.33 13.49 2.60
CA PHE A 69 -0.62 12.93 3.55
C PHE A 69 0.00 12.93 4.92
N VAL A 70 1.32 12.73 5.03
CA VAL A 70 2.03 12.83 6.30
C VAL A 70 1.83 14.21 6.92
N SER A 71 1.98 15.29 6.15
CA SER A 71 1.75 16.65 6.65
C SER A 71 0.28 16.90 7.05
N ILE A 72 -0.67 16.37 6.27
CA ILE A 72 -2.11 16.51 6.53
C ILE A 72 -2.51 15.71 7.78
N PHE A 73 -2.07 14.45 7.86
CA PHE A 73 -2.36 13.56 8.96
C PHE A 73 -1.72 14.06 10.26
N GLN A 74 -0.48 14.59 10.21
CA GLN A 74 0.12 15.28 11.34
C GLN A 74 -0.71 16.50 11.76
N LYS A 75 -1.22 17.31 10.84
CA LYS A 75 -2.05 18.48 11.17
C LYS A 75 -3.40 18.09 11.78
N VAL A 76 -3.96 16.94 11.39
CA VAL A 76 -5.21 16.40 11.94
C VAL A 76 -4.99 15.74 13.31
N PHE A 77 -3.93 14.94 13.48
CA PHE A 77 -3.63 14.24 14.74
C PHE A 77 -2.98 15.13 15.80
N LYS A 78 -2.24 16.18 15.42
CA LYS A 78 -1.61 17.14 16.36
C LYS A 78 -2.60 18.17 16.92
N LYS A 79 -3.91 18.04 16.63
CA LYS A 79 -4.97 18.87 17.20
C LYS A 79 -5.56 18.28 18.51
N LYS A 80 -4.76 17.57 19.30
CA LYS A 80 -5.11 17.18 20.66
C LYS A 80 -3.99 17.50 21.62
#